data_AF-A0A3A0F4B7-F1
#
_entry.id   AF-A0A3A0F4B7-F1
#
_cell.length_a   1.000
_cell.length_b   1.000
_cell.length_c   1.000
_cell.angle_alpha   90.00
_cell.angle_beta   90.00
_cell.angle_gamma   90.00
#
_symmetry.space_group_name_H-M   'P 1'
#
loop_
_entity.id
_entity.type
_entity.pdbx_description
1 polymer ?
#
loop_
_entity_poly.entity_id
_entity_poly.type
_entity_poly.pdbx_seq_one_letter_code
_entity_poly.pdbx_strand_id
1 'polypeptide(L)'
;MEGTFVIRFARRLASLAVLAALFVVASPGVSHAGPKTLIRSMQNLLLFPFDFALSPFVGGKAIWDKWRDSDDTPAVKYGYAPFAPIWGISIQAGASVIRGVAGALELLPGIALLPFEAEMNPLYDLPENQPAWVDQEAGPVKIRLGVDYLTATD
;
A
#
# COMPACT_ATOMS: atom_id res chain seq x y z
N MET A 1 22.17 -3.11 30.44
CA MET A 1 21.74 -2.61 29.10
C MET A 1 20.40 -3.20 28.63
N GLU A 2 19.57 -3.77 29.51
CA GLU A 2 18.32 -4.46 29.09
C GLU A 2 17.06 -3.58 29.23
N GLY A 3 17.03 -2.64 30.17
CA GLY A 3 15.82 -1.83 30.44
C GLY A 3 15.40 -0.88 29.31
N THR A 4 16.33 -0.39 28.50
CA THR A 4 16.04 0.55 27.40
C THR A 4 15.41 -0.14 26.19
N PHE A 5 15.66 -1.44 25.99
CA PHE A 5 15.06 -2.21 24.90
C PHE A 5 13.58 -2.50 25.17
N VAL A 6 13.27 -2.94 26.40
CA VAL A 6 11.89 -3.26 26.83
C VAL A 6 10.98 -2.03 26.77
N ILE A 7 11.48 -0.86 27.20
CA ILE A 7 10.70 0.40 27.16
C ILE A 7 10.42 0.85 25.73
N ARG A 8 11.38 0.67 24.80
CA ARG A 8 11.20 1.00 23.38
C ARG A 8 10.24 0.05 22.68
N PHE A 9 10.29 -1.24 23.03
CA PHE A 9 9.39 -2.25 22.50
C PHE A 9 7.94 -2.05 22.99
N ALA A 10 7.75 -1.81 24.29
CA ALA A 10 6.45 -1.52 24.88
C ALA A 10 5.83 -0.23 24.31
N ARG A 11 6.63 0.81 24.06
CA ARG A 11 6.16 2.04 23.40
C ARG A 11 5.66 1.80 21.98
N ARG A 12 6.38 0.98 21.19
CA ARG A 12 5.97 0.62 19.81
C ARG A 12 4.68 -0.22 19.80
N LEU A 13 4.56 -1.17 20.72
CA LEU A 13 3.33 -1.95 20.90
C LEU A 13 2.15 -1.08 21.32
N ALA A 14 2.36 -0.11 22.22
CA ALA A 14 1.33 0.83 22.62
C ALA A 14 0.90 1.74 21.45
N SER A 15 1.83 2.15 20.58
CA SER A 15 1.48 2.95 19.40
C SER A 15 0.63 2.15 18.41
N LEU A 16 0.99 0.88 18.19
CA LEU A 16 0.23 -0.05 17.35
C LEU A 16 -1.15 -0.36 17.94
N ALA A 17 -1.25 -0.50 19.26
CA ALA A 17 -2.52 -0.73 19.95
C ALA A 17 -3.45 0.50 19.89
N VAL A 18 -2.91 1.71 19.99
CA VAL A 18 -3.68 2.96 19.81
C VAL A 18 -4.16 3.09 18.37
N LEU A 19 -3.29 2.76 17.40
CA LEU A 19 -3.65 2.71 15.98
C LEU A 19 -4.76 1.68 15.71
N ALA A 20 -4.66 0.48 16.29
CA ALA A 20 -5.68 -0.55 16.19
C ALA A 20 -7.00 -0.17 16.90
N ALA A 21 -6.91 0.52 18.04
CA ALA A 21 -8.09 1.01 18.77
C ALA A 21 -8.83 2.11 17.99
N LEU A 22 -8.13 2.92 17.20
CA LEU A 22 -8.74 3.90 16.28
C LEU A 22 -9.53 3.23 15.15
N PHE A 23 -9.24 1.97 14.80
CA PHE A 23 -10.03 1.20 13.83
C PHE A 23 -11.34 0.63 14.41
N VAL A 24 -11.45 0.48 15.74
CA VAL A 24 -12.62 -0.17 16.37
C VAL A 24 -13.81 0.79 16.57
N VAL A 25 -13.60 2.11 16.45
CA VAL A 25 -14.66 3.12 16.70
C VAL A 25 -15.48 3.45 15.44
N ALA A 26 -15.19 2.87 14.28
CA ALA A 26 -15.97 3.07 13.06
C ALA A 26 -17.24 2.19 13.04
N SER A 27 -18.32 2.69 13.65
CA SER A 27 -19.67 2.09 13.60
C SER A 27 -20.30 2.21 12.20
N PRO A 28 -21.08 1.20 11.71
CA PRO A 28 -21.69 1.25 10.39
C PRO A 28 -23.10 1.87 10.48
N GLY A 29 -23.31 2.99 9.81
CA GLY A 29 -24.66 3.54 9.68
C GLY A 29 -24.69 4.88 8.98
N VAL A 30 -25.39 4.89 7.83
CA VAL A 30 -25.83 6.06 7.07
C VAL A 30 -24.75 6.72 6.22
N SER A 31 -24.81 6.43 4.91
CA SER A 31 -24.27 7.24 3.83
C SER A 31 -24.60 8.73 4.07
N HIS A 32 -23.61 9.59 4.31
CA HIS A 32 -23.52 11.05 4.07
C HIS A 32 -22.17 11.52 4.67
N ALA A 33 -21.36 12.24 3.87
CA ALA A 33 -20.04 12.85 4.20
C ALA A 33 -18.86 11.90 4.51
N GLY A 34 -17.81 11.87 3.67
CA GLY A 34 -16.81 10.80 3.70
C GLY A 34 -15.47 11.12 4.39
N PRO A 35 -15.07 10.39 5.46
CA PRO A 35 -13.69 10.38 5.99
C PRO A 35 -12.66 9.76 5.02
N LYS A 36 -12.92 9.75 3.71
CA LYS A 36 -12.18 8.95 2.72
C LYS A 36 -10.74 9.39 2.53
N THR A 37 -10.46 10.69 2.48
CA THR A 37 -9.06 11.18 2.38
C THR A 37 -8.25 10.74 3.59
N LEU A 38 -8.84 10.77 4.79
CA LEU A 38 -8.19 10.30 6.01
C LEU A 38 -8.02 8.77 6.02
N ILE A 39 -9.07 8.02 5.66
CA ILE A 39 -9.01 6.55 5.57
C ILE A 39 -7.93 6.12 4.58
N ARG A 40 -7.90 6.73 3.38
CA ARG A 40 -6.90 6.48 2.35
C ARG A 40 -5.50 6.81 2.83
N SER A 41 -5.32 7.96 3.47
CA SER A 41 -4.04 8.35 4.07
C SER A 41 -3.55 7.29 5.06
N MET A 42 -4.42 6.85 5.97
CA MET A 42 -4.12 5.84 6.98
C MET A 42 -3.83 4.47 6.35
N GLN A 43 -4.62 4.04 5.37
CA GLN A 43 -4.37 2.82 4.60
C GLN A 43 -2.99 2.86 3.95
N ASN A 44 -2.65 3.97 3.30
CA ASN A 44 -1.37 4.14 2.64
C ASN A 44 -0.21 4.08 3.64
N LEU A 45 -0.31 4.77 4.77
CA LEU A 45 0.71 4.76 5.83
C LEU A 45 0.89 3.38 6.48
N LEU A 46 -0.18 2.60 6.61
CA LEU A 46 -0.12 1.32 7.30
C LEU A 46 0.24 0.16 6.39
N LEU A 47 -0.16 0.21 5.13
CA LEU A 47 -0.02 -0.90 4.19
C LEU A 47 1.27 -0.80 3.36
N PHE A 48 1.83 0.40 3.16
CA PHE A 48 3.07 0.55 2.39
C PHE A 48 4.27 -0.28 2.89
N PRO A 49 4.50 -0.49 4.21
CA PRO A 49 5.65 -1.27 4.66
C PRO A 49 5.52 -2.74 4.26
N PHE A 50 4.29 -3.25 4.21
CA PHE A 50 4.01 -4.62 3.77
C PHE A 50 4.20 -4.76 2.26
N ASP A 51 3.74 -3.79 1.47
CA ASP A 51 4.02 -3.76 0.03
C ASP A 51 5.53 -3.70 -0.26
N PHE A 52 6.26 -2.86 0.48
CA PHE A 52 7.71 -2.76 0.37
C PHE A 52 8.39 -4.10 0.69
N ALA A 53 7.98 -4.75 1.79
CA ALA A 53 8.52 -6.04 2.19
C ALA A 53 8.20 -7.17 1.18
N LEU A 54 7.01 -7.11 0.56
CA LEU A 54 6.57 -8.07 -0.44
C LEU A 54 7.09 -7.77 -1.86
N SER A 55 7.71 -6.60 -2.07
CA SER A 55 8.19 -6.16 -3.39
C SER A 55 9.08 -7.17 -4.12
N PRO A 56 9.99 -7.94 -3.48
CA PRO A 56 10.78 -8.96 -4.18
C PRO A 56 9.90 -10.06 -4.78
N PHE A 57 8.86 -10.45 -4.05
CA PHE A 57 8.03 -11.60 -4.39
C PHE A 57 6.94 -11.22 -5.40
N VAL A 58 6.30 -10.07 -5.21
CA VAL A 58 5.31 -9.52 -6.16
C VAL A 58 6.00 -9.13 -7.47
N GLY A 59 7.14 -8.43 -7.40
CA GLY A 59 7.92 -8.05 -8.58
C GLY A 59 8.45 -9.26 -9.34
N GLY A 60 8.99 -10.25 -8.62
CA GLY A 60 9.44 -11.50 -9.22
C GLY A 60 8.31 -12.26 -9.93
N LYS A 61 7.14 -12.39 -9.28
CA LYS A 61 5.96 -13.04 -9.90
C LYS A 61 5.47 -12.28 -11.12
N ALA A 62 5.34 -10.96 -11.06
CA ALA A 62 4.87 -10.15 -12.18
C ALA A 62 5.79 -10.29 -13.40
N ILE A 63 7.11 -10.24 -13.19
CA ILE A 63 8.09 -10.45 -14.25
C ILE A 63 8.04 -11.88 -14.80
N TRP A 64 7.91 -12.88 -13.92
CA TRP A 64 7.78 -14.28 -14.33
C TRP A 64 6.55 -14.50 -15.21
N ASP A 65 5.40 -13.98 -14.79
CA ASP A 65 4.14 -14.11 -15.54
C ASP A 65 4.28 -13.43 -16.91
N LYS A 66 4.84 -12.20 -16.97
CA LYS A 66 5.11 -11.50 -18.23
C LYS A 66 6.11 -12.24 -19.13
N TRP A 67 7.14 -12.87 -18.55
CA TRP A 67 8.14 -13.63 -19.30
C TRP A 67 7.58 -14.94 -19.87
N ARG A 68 6.79 -15.65 -19.07
CA ARG A 68 6.10 -16.89 -19.47
C ARG A 68 5.11 -16.63 -20.59
N ASP A 69 4.31 -15.57 -20.44
CA ASP A 69 3.16 -15.27 -21.30
C ASP A 69 3.52 -14.35 -22.49
N SER A 70 4.79 -13.91 -22.61
CA SER A 70 5.29 -13.13 -23.75
C SER A 70 5.35 -13.98 -25.02
N ASP A 71 5.09 -13.39 -26.19
CA ASP A 71 5.27 -14.02 -27.51
C ASP A 71 6.63 -13.68 -28.15
N ASP A 72 7.57 -13.14 -27.37
CA ASP A 72 8.88 -12.73 -27.87
C ASP A 72 9.76 -13.91 -28.30
N THR A 73 10.67 -13.65 -29.24
CA THR A 73 11.69 -14.63 -29.65
C THR A 73 12.54 -15.08 -28.44
N PRO A 74 13.05 -16.33 -28.43
CA PRO A 74 13.89 -16.83 -27.33
C PRO A 74 15.07 -15.90 -27.00
N ALA A 75 15.69 -15.29 -28.02
CA ALA A 75 16.81 -14.36 -27.83
C ALA A 75 16.42 -13.14 -27.00
N VAL A 76 15.25 -12.56 -27.25
CA VAL A 76 14.72 -11.42 -26.48
C VAL A 76 14.32 -11.88 -25.08
N LYS A 77 13.61 -13.01 -24.96
CA LYS A 77 13.19 -13.57 -23.67
C LYS A 77 14.36 -13.83 -22.73
N TYR A 78 15.46 -14.40 -23.22
CA TYR A 78 16.62 -14.69 -22.38
C TYR A 78 17.58 -13.50 -22.23
N GLY A 79 17.63 -12.58 -23.20
CA GLY A 79 18.48 -11.40 -23.15
C GLY A 79 18.11 -10.42 -22.03
N TYR A 80 16.80 -10.20 -21.81
CA TYR A 80 16.31 -9.28 -20.77
C TYR A 80 16.09 -9.95 -19.40
N ALA A 81 16.07 -11.28 -19.34
CA ALA A 81 15.78 -12.04 -18.13
C ALA A 81 16.65 -11.69 -16.90
N PRO A 82 17.96 -11.38 -17.02
CA PRO A 82 18.76 -11.05 -15.84
C PRO A 82 18.41 -9.70 -15.21
N PHE A 83 18.00 -8.73 -16.04
CA PHE A 83 17.75 -7.36 -15.60
C PHE A 83 16.30 -7.14 -15.16
N ALA A 84 15.36 -7.89 -15.75
CA ALA A 84 13.94 -7.72 -15.51
C ALA A 84 13.53 -7.89 -14.02
N PRO A 85 14.04 -8.88 -13.25
CA PRO A 85 13.72 -8.99 -11.84
C PRO A 85 14.23 -7.81 -11.01
N ILE A 86 15.45 -7.35 -11.24
CA ILE A 86 16.02 -6.21 -10.50
C ILE A 86 15.19 -4.95 -10.76
N TRP A 87 14.84 -4.71 -12.02
CA TRP A 87 13.98 -3.60 -12.40
C TRP A 87 12.59 -3.71 -11.77
N GLY A 88 11.92 -4.86 -11.95
CA GLY A 88 10.56 -5.08 -11.45
C GLY A 88 10.48 -4.91 -9.93
N ILE A 89 11.40 -5.50 -9.18
CA ILE A 89 11.46 -5.37 -7.72
C ILE A 89 11.70 -3.91 -7.32
N SER A 90 12.58 -3.19 -8.02
CA SER A 90 12.88 -1.79 -7.75
C SER A 90 11.66 -0.88 -7.99
N ILE A 91 10.87 -1.15 -9.04
CA ILE A 91 9.62 -0.43 -9.30
C ILE A 91 8.58 -0.73 -8.22
N GLN A 92 8.36 -1.99 -7.83
CA GLN A 92 7.42 -2.32 -6.76
C GLN A 92 7.82 -1.65 -5.43
N ALA A 93 9.11 -1.72 -5.08
CA ALA A 93 9.64 -1.07 -3.88
C ALA A 93 9.46 0.45 -3.96
N GLY A 94 9.82 1.09 -5.08
CA GLY A 94 9.64 2.53 -5.28
C GLY A 94 8.19 2.98 -5.21
N ALA A 95 7.28 2.26 -5.88
CA ALA A 95 5.85 2.53 -5.85
C ALA A 95 5.26 2.39 -4.44
N SER A 96 5.69 1.39 -3.66
CA SER A 96 5.29 1.28 -2.26
C SER A 96 5.77 2.46 -1.40
N VAL A 97 6.98 2.98 -1.65
CA VAL A 97 7.45 4.20 -0.97
C VAL A 97 6.58 5.41 -1.35
N ILE A 98 6.24 5.56 -2.62
CA ILE A 98 5.32 6.62 -3.10
C ILE A 98 3.96 6.50 -2.41
N ARG A 99 3.41 5.28 -2.27
CA ARG A 99 2.20 5.03 -1.48
C ARG A 99 2.35 5.57 -0.05
N GLY A 100 3.44 5.26 0.64
CA GLY A 100 3.71 5.78 1.98
C GLY A 100 3.79 7.31 2.04
N VAL A 101 4.48 7.94 1.07
CA VAL A 101 4.58 9.40 0.94
C VAL A 101 3.20 10.03 0.70
N ALA A 102 2.40 9.46 -0.19
CA ALA A 102 1.02 9.88 -0.43
C ALA A 102 0.20 9.83 0.86
N GLY A 103 0.34 8.75 1.63
CA GLY A 103 -0.28 8.62 2.94
C GLY A 103 0.10 9.75 3.88
N ALA A 104 1.38 10.08 3.98
CA ALA A 104 1.87 11.17 4.83
C ALA A 104 1.36 12.55 4.37
N LEU A 105 1.37 12.82 3.07
CA LEU A 105 0.94 14.09 2.49
C LEU A 105 -0.58 14.30 2.61
N GLU A 106 -1.37 13.23 2.50
CA GLU A 106 -2.83 13.30 2.61
C GLU A 106 -3.34 13.28 4.05
N LEU A 107 -2.49 13.01 5.04
CA LEU A 107 -2.89 12.93 6.45
C LEU A 107 -3.37 14.29 6.98
N LEU A 108 -2.58 15.34 6.76
CA LEU A 108 -2.92 16.69 7.25
C LEU A 108 -4.17 17.26 6.56
N PRO A 109 -4.30 17.23 5.22
CA PRO A 109 -5.55 17.57 4.55
C PRO A 109 -6.72 16.68 5.02
N GLY A 110 -6.49 15.38 5.19
CA GLY A 110 -7.50 14.44 5.68
C GLY A 110 -8.07 14.86 7.04
N ILE A 111 -7.22 15.24 8.00
CA ILE A 111 -7.62 15.74 9.32
C ILE A 111 -8.31 17.11 9.18
N ALA A 112 -7.74 18.02 8.39
CA ALA A 112 -8.25 19.38 8.24
C ALA A 112 -9.63 19.44 7.57
N LEU A 113 -9.93 18.48 6.68
CA LEU A 113 -11.20 18.41 5.94
C LEU A 113 -12.31 17.66 6.71
N LEU A 114 -11.98 16.93 7.79
CA LEU A 114 -12.97 16.23 8.63
C LEU A 114 -14.18 17.08 9.05
N PRO A 115 -14.02 18.32 9.55
CA PRO A 115 -15.17 19.14 9.99
C PRO A 115 -15.93 19.81 8.83
N PHE A 116 -15.40 19.78 7.61
CA PHE A 116 -15.95 20.48 6.45
C PHE A 116 -16.65 19.55 5.45
N GLU A 117 -16.71 18.24 5.74
CA GLU A 117 -17.32 17.23 4.85
C GLU A 117 -16.78 17.26 3.41
N ALA A 118 -15.54 17.74 3.25
CA ALA A 118 -14.90 17.94 1.97
C ALA A 118 -13.92 16.80 1.66
N GLU A 119 -13.82 16.40 0.40
CA GLU A 119 -12.89 15.36 -0.06
C GLU A 119 -11.85 15.96 -1.01
N MET A 120 -10.61 15.47 -0.90
CA MET A 120 -9.55 15.76 -1.84
C MET A 120 -9.35 14.57 -2.78
N ASN A 121 -9.18 14.84 -4.07
CA ASN A 121 -8.75 13.84 -5.03
C ASN A 121 -7.43 13.18 -4.58
N PRO A 122 -7.22 11.89 -4.87
CA PRO A 122 -5.95 11.23 -4.60
C PRO A 122 -4.77 12.01 -5.21
N LEU A 123 -3.67 12.13 -4.48
CA LEU A 123 -2.44 12.74 -5.02
C LEU A 123 -1.78 11.86 -6.09
N TYR A 124 -1.99 10.56 -6.00
CA TYR A 124 -1.47 9.54 -6.90
C TYR A 124 -2.53 8.48 -7.16
N ASP A 125 -2.33 7.67 -8.20
CA ASP A 125 -3.21 6.56 -8.50
C ASP A 125 -3.41 5.64 -7.31
N LEU A 126 -4.66 5.23 -7.11
CA LEU A 126 -5.04 4.44 -5.96
C LEU A 126 -4.46 3.03 -6.10
N PRO A 127 -3.81 2.51 -5.04
CA PRO A 127 -3.50 1.09 -4.95
C PRO A 127 -4.74 0.20 -5.09
N GLU A 128 -5.94 0.74 -4.88
CA GLU A 128 -7.24 0.10 -5.06
C GLU A 128 -7.60 -0.23 -6.52
N ASN A 129 -6.94 0.42 -7.47
CA ASN A 129 -7.15 0.17 -8.89
C ASN A 129 -6.26 -0.96 -9.42
N GLN A 130 -5.22 -1.33 -8.68
CA GLN A 130 -4.20 -2.30 -9.14
C GLN A 130 -4.54 -3.74 -8.74
N PRO A 131 -3.92 -4.78 -9.32
CA PRO A 131 -4.02 -6.13 -8.80
C PRO A 131 -3.32 -6.23 -7.44
N ALA A 132 -3.84 -7.02 -6.51
CA ALA A 132 -3.21 -7.25 -5.21
C ALA A 132 -3.33 -8.72 -4.81
N TRP A 133 -2.40 -9.18 -3.98
CA TRP A 133 -2.37 -10.58 -3.53
C TRP A 133 -3.33 -10.86 -2.40
N VAL A 134 -3.41 -9.93 -1.46
CA VAL A 134 -4.46 -9.91 -0.45
C VAL A 134 -5.36 -8.75 -0.82
N ASP A 135 -6.63 -9.05 -1.04
CA ASP A 135 -7.67 -8.06 -1.29
C ASP A 135 -8.89 -8.40 -0.44
N GLN A 136 -9.03 -7.70 0.69
CA GLN A 136 -10.11 -7.94 1.63
C GLN A 136 -10.80 -6.63 2.01
N GLU A 137 -12.12 -6.64 1.95
CA GLU A 137 -12.95 -5.58 2.48
C GLU A 137 -13.06 -5.73 4.01
N ALA A 138 -12.64 -4.71 4.76
CA ALA A 138 -12.68 -4.66 6.21
C ALA A 138 -13.44 -3.41 6.67
N GLY A 139 -14.76 -3.41 6.43
CA GLY A 139 -15.63 -2.27 6.73
C GLY A 139 -15.34 -1.09 5.81
N PRO A 140 -15.04 0.12 6.32
CA PRO A 140 -14.72 1.28 5.49
C PRO A 140 -13.31 1.24 4.89
N VAL A 141 -12.51 0.21 5.24
CA VAL A 141 -11.11 0.07 4.87
C VAL A 141 -10.95 -1.14 3.96
N LYS A 142 -10.35 -0.92 2.80
CA LYS A 142 -9.89 -2.00 1.93
C LYS A 142 -8.44 -2.36 2.25
N ILE A 143 -8.22 -3.61 2.69
CA ILE A 143 -6.89 -4.12 3.00
C ILE A 143 -6.31 -4.73 1.73
N ARG A 144 -5.36 -4.02 1.13
CA ARG A 144 -4.63 -4.47 -0.06
C ARG A 144 -3.15 -4.57 0.21
N LEU A 145 -2.62 -5.80 0.13
CA LEU A 145 -1.22 -6.12 0.36
C LEU A 145 -0.63 -6.81 -0.87
N GLY A 146 0.65 -6.53 -1.12
CA GLY A 146 1.35 -7.10 -2.26
C GLY A 146 0.75 -6.59 -3.57
N VAL A 147 0.56 -5.28 -3.63
CA VAL A 147 0.01 -4.60 -4.80
C VAL A 147 1.00 -4.71 -5.96
N ASP A 148 0.49 -5.10 -7.13
CA ASP A 148 1.26 -5.15 -8.36
C ASP A 148 1.18 -3.82 -9.10
N TYR A 149 2.22 -2.99 -8.98
CA TYR A 149 2.33 -1.70 -9.66
C TYR A 149 2.92 -1.80 -11.08
N LEU A 150 3.22 -3.01 -11.58
CA LEU A 150 3.78 -3.24 -12.92
C LEU A 150 2.70 -3.57 -13.96
N THR A 151 1.56 -4.09 -13.51
CA THR A 151 0.47 -4.50 -14.39
C THR A 151 -0.48 -3.32 -14.56
N ALA A 152 -0.56 -2.77 -15.77
CA ALA A 152 -1.59 -1.79 -16.10
C ALA A 152 -2.98 -2.44 -16.00
N THR A 153 -3.91 -1.76 -15.35
CA THR A 153 -5.33 -2.09 -15.33
C THR A 153 -6.07 -1.11 -16.22
N ASP A 154 -6.86 -1.63 -17.17
CA ASP A 154 -7.72 -0.84 -18.07
C ASP A 154 -8.83 -0.08 -17.33
#